data_AF-A0A9W6XF12-F1
#
_entry.id   AF-A0A9W6XF12-F1
#
_cell.length_a   1.000
_cell.length_b   1.000
_cell.length_c   1.000
_cell.angle_alpha   90.00
_cell.angle_beta   90.00
_cell.angle_gamma   90.00
#
_symmetry.space_group_name_H-M   'P 1'
#
loop_
_entity.id
_entity.type
_entity.pdbx_description
1 polymer ?
#
loop_
_entity_poly.entity_id
_entity_poly.type
_entity_poly.pdbx_seq_one_letter_code
_entity_poly.pdbx_strand_id
1 'polypeptide(L)'
;MLGSVLVLFVAANAVSALENTAQGNQSSLIHNISPLLTMNTTMAITTRHLRSHHDSRMNEAENDPSTEERGGNLGLSKLAKLATKFGSPAESLTNKAWLKAKVNPEVVYADLHLGHKLEENPKFLQWLRYTVAYRAKMGGSIWFMNEEIYGLLAKTTSEADIALLFQSLKQVPDLNALAKALQITQFKKWIADGARREDIVKLLGATHSLPTSDPKSEILDEFTLLLVGTSIRNIP
;
A
#
# COMPACT_ATOMS: atom_id res chain seq x y z
N MET A 1 -18.24 53.64 3.01
CA MET A 1 -17.44 53.28 1.82
C MET A 1 -17.30 51.76 1.83
N LEU A 2 -18.29 51.07 1.25
CA LEU A 2 -18.38 49.62 1.13
C LEU A 2 -17.64 49.20 -0.15
N GLY A 3 -16.69 48.28 -0.04
CA GLY A 3 -15.99 47.67 -1.17
C GLY A 3 -16.27 46.17 -1.21
N SER A 4 -17.41 45.79 -1.80
CA SER A 4 -17.73 44.41 -2.17
C SER A 4 -17.09 44.11 -3.52
N VAL A 5 -16.18 43.14 -3.61
CA VAL A 5 -15.72 42.58 -4.88
C VAL A 5 -16.24 41.16 -4.99
N LEU A 6 -17.31 41.03 -5.76
CA LEU A 6 -17.93 39.78 -6.19
C LEU A 6 -17.16 39.30 -7.43
N VAL A 7 -16.36 38.23 -7.29
CA VAL A 7 -15.76 37.56 -8.46
C VAL A 7 -16.65 36.40 -8.86
N LEU A 8 -17.44 36.62 -9.91
CA LEU A 8 -18.20 35.62 -10.65
C LEU A 8 -17.23 34.82 -11.52
N PHE A 9 -17.06 33.52 -11.25
CA PHE A 9 -16.44 32.61 -12.21
C PHE A 9 -17.52 32.05 -13.14
N VAL A 10 -17.41 32.43 -14.41
CA VAL A 10 -18.24 31.98 -15.53
C VAL A 10 -17.82 30.56 -15.93
N ALA A 11 -18.78 29.63 -15.93
CA ALA A 11 -18.64 28.30 -16.51
C ALA A 11 -18.79 28.38 -18.04
N ALA A 12 -17.88 27.76 -18.77
CA ALA A 12 -18.01 27.51 -20.20
C ALA A 12 -17.89 26.00 -20.49
N ASN A 13 -19.03 25.46 -20.93
CA ASN A 13 -19.26 24.24 -21.70
C ASN A 13 -18.33 24.15 -22.94
N ALA A 14 -18.12 23.06 -23.69
CA ALA A 14 -18.39 21.62 -23.62
C ALA A 14 -17.82 21.02 -24.95
N VAL A 15 -17.92 19.70 -25.08
CA VAL A 15 -17.97 18.92 -26.33
C VAL A 15 -16.64 18.64 -27.04
N SER A 16 -16.23 17.37 -27.02
CA SER A 16 -15.53 16.76 -28.14
C SER A 16 -16.31 15.53 -28.55
N ALA A 17 -16.81 15.58 -29.77
CA ALA A 17 -17.65 14.59 -30.40
C ALA A 17 -16.90 13.27 -30.60
N LEU A 18 -17.58 12.17 -30.26
CA LEU A 18 -17.24 10.82 -30.69
C LEU A 18 -18.21 10.48 -31.81
N GLU A 19 -17.70 10.36 -33.03
CA GLU A 19 -18.47 9.89 -34.18
C GLU A 19 -17.75 8.68 -34.76
N ASN A 20 -18.35 7.50 -34.59
CA ASN A 20 -18.20 6.39 -35.51
C ASN A 20 -19.42 5.48 -35.35
N THR A 21 -20.37 5.70 -36.25
CA THR A 21 -21.53 4.87 -36.56
C THR A 21 -21.10 3.56 -37.24
N ALA A 22 -21.55 2.43 -36.72
CA ALA A 22 -21.84 1.24 -37.51
C ALA A 22 -23.07 0.55 -36.93
N GLN A 23 -24.16 0.60 -37.71
CA GLN A 23 -25.49 0.11 -37.40
C GLN A 23 -25.72 -1.16 -38.22
N GLY A 24 -26.32 -2.21 -37.62
CA GLY A 24 -26.56 -3.45 -38.35
C GLY A 24 -27.27 -4.56 -37.56
N ASN A 25 -28.55 -4.32 -37.27
CA ASN A 25 -29.69 -5.24 -37.12
C ASN A 25 -29.60 -6.61 -36.41
N GLN A 26 -30.62 -6.79 -35.56
CA GLN A 26 -31.06 -8.03 -34.91
C GLN A 26 -31.72 -9.01 -35.89
N SER A 27 -31.54 -10.31 -35.66
CA SER A 27 -32.58 -11.34 -35.84
C SER A 27 -32.25 -12.57 -35.00
N SER A 28 -33.19 -12.93 -34.14
CA SER A 28 -33.25 -14.14 -33.32
C SER A 28 -33.42 -15.40 -34.17
N LEU A 29 -32.90 -16.56 -33.72
CA LEU A 29 -33.71 -17.69 -33.24
C LEU A 29 -32.83 -18.89 -32.84
N ILE A 30 -33.36 -19.61 -31.87
CA ILE A 30 -32.80 -20.71 -31.08
C ILE A 30 -32.57 -21.95 -31.94
N HIS A 31 -31.48 -22.69 -31.68
CA HIS A 31 -31.43 -24.13 -31.41
C HIS A 31 -30.01 -24.65 -31.66
N ASN A 32 -29.38 -25.20 -30.62
CA ASN A 32 -28.86 -26.58 -30.59
C ASN A 32 -27.70 -26.67 -29.59
N ILE A 33 -28.00 -27.14 -28.37
CA ILE A 33 -26.99 -27.52 -27.39
C ILE A 33 -26.83 -29.03 -27.50
N SER A 34 -25.62 -29.48 -27.81
CA SER A 34 -25.08 -30.72 -27.27
C SER A 34 -23.60 -30.53 -26.94
N PRO A 35 -23.12 -31.04 -25.79
CA PRO A 35 -21.76 -30.85 -25.29
C PRO A 35 -20.84 -31.92 -25.87
N LEU A 36 -19.51 -31.84 -25.63
CA LEU A 36 -18.63 -32.95 -25.26
C LEU A 36 -17.11 -32.60 -25.37
N LEU A 37 -16.37 -32.99 -24.31
CA LEU A 37 -14.90 -33.15 -24.14
C LEU A 37 -14.04 -31.88 -23.99
N THR A 38 -13.09 -31.73 -23.06
CA THR A 38 -12.59 -32.41 -21.84
C THR A 38 -11.64 -31.37 -21.23
N MET A 39 -11.43 -31.28 -19.91
CA MET A 39 -10.23 -31.88 -19.31
C MET A 39 -10.38 -31.92 -17.78
N ASN A 40 -10.06 -33.11 -17.30
CA ASN A 40 -10.09 -33.63 -15.95
C ASN A 40 -8.90 -33.10 -15.14
N THR A 41 -9.12 -32.71 -13.88
CA THR A 41 -8.27 -33.10 -12.73
C THR A 41 -9.07 -32.83 -11.46
N THR A 42 -9.83 -33.84 -11.06
CA THR A 42 -10.46 -33.93 -9.74
C THR A 42 -9.38 -34.38 -8.76
N MET A 43 -8.99 -33.55 -7.79
CA MET A 43 -8.29 -34.07 -6.62
C MET A 43 -9.33 -34.79 -5.76
N ALA A 44 -9.28 -36.11 -5.79
CA ALA A 44 -10.10 -36.99 -4.97
C ALA A 44 -9.75 -36.80 -3.49
N ILE A 45 -10.73 -36.35 -2.71
CA ILE A 45 -10.73 -36.45 -1.25
C ILE A 45 -10.78 -37.94 -0.91
N THR A 46 -9.64 -38.52 -0.52
CA THR A 46 -9.59 -39.89 -0.03
C THR A 46 -9.80 -39.88 1.48
N THR A 47 -11.04 -40.08 1.92
CA THR A 47 -11.33 -40.55 3.28
C THR A 47 -11.19 -42.07 3.31
N ARG A 48 -10.13 -42.60 3.91
CA ARG A 48 -9.99 -44.04 4.18
C ARG A 48 -9.80 -44.33 5.67
N HIS A 49 -10.94 -44.69 6.27
CA HIS A 49 -11.20 -45.59 7.39
C HIS A 49 -10.03 -46.04 8.30
N LEU A 50 -10.20 -45.75 9.60
CA LEU A 50 -9.40 -46.25 10.73
C LEU A 50 -9.42 -47.78 10.82
N ARG A 51 -8.25 -48.40 11.00
CA ARG A 51 -8.08 -49.79 11.43
C ARG A 51 -7.38 -49.78 12.80
N SER A 52 -8.08 -50.27 13.81
CA SER A 52 -7.53 -50.47 15.15
C SER A 52 -6.65 -51.73 15.18
N HIS A 53 -5.43 -51.59 15.69
CA HIS A 53 -4.76 -52.69 16.38
C HIS A 53 -4.14 -52.11 17.65
N HIS A 54 -4.72 -52.53 18.77
CA HIS A 54 -4.12 -52.39 20.09
C HIS A 54 -3.28 -53.65 20.29
N ASP A 55 -1.95 -53.50 20.35
CA ASP A 55 -1.12 -54.48 21.03
C ASP A 55 -0.06 -53.72 21.83
N SER A 56 -0.07 -54.00 23.12
CA SER A 56 0.77 -53.36 24.13
C SER A 56 2.16 -53.94 24.07
N ARG A 57 3.19 -53.08 23.95
CA ARG A 57 4.53 -53.38 24.47
C ARG A 57 5.23 -52.08 24.85
N MET A 58 5.41 -51.93 26.16
CA MET A 58 6.33 -50.96 26.73
C MET A 58 7.76 -51.28 26.29
N ASN A 59 8.52 -50.26 25.91
CA ASN A 59 9.83 -49.94 26.49
C ASN A 59 10.36 -48.61 25.93
N GLU A 60 10.62 -47.71 26.88
CA GLU A 60 11.76 -46.82 27.02
C GLU A 60 12.28 -45.95 25.86
N ALA A 61 12.29 -44.65 26.20
CA ALA A 61 13.29 -43.64 25.85
C ALA A 61 13.39 -43.23 24.38
N GLU A 62 12.65 -42.18 24.03
CA GLU A 62 13.10 -41.25 23.01
C GLU A 62 12.62 -39.82 23.32
N ASN A 63 13.62 -38.98 23.57
CA ASN A 63 13.67 -37.54 23.32
C ASN A 63 12.44 -36.95 22.62
N ASP A 64 11.77 -35.98 23.25
CA ASP A 64 10.74 -35.15 22.62
C ASP A 64 11.38 -33.86 22.07
N PRO A 65 11.52 -33.73 20.74
CA PRO A 65 11.69 -32.44 20.10
C PRO A 65 10.52 -32.18 19.13
N SER A 66 9.31 -31.93 19.62
CA SER A 66 8.26 -31.43 18.73
C SER A 66 7.18 -30.59 19.42
N THR A 67 7.56 -29.44 19.96
CA THR A 67 6.70 -28.25 19.76
C THR A 67 7.13 -27.58 18.47
N GLU A 68 6.46 -27.98 17.40
CA GLU A 68 6.46 -27.34 16.10
C GLU A 68 6.07 -25.85 16.24
N GLU A 69 7.06 -24.99 16.49
CA GLU A 69 6.97 -23.55 16.23
C GLU A 69 7.96 -23.19 15.11
N ARG A 70 7.85 -23.90 13.98
CA ARG A 70 8.66 -23.65 12.78
C ARG A 70 7.74 -23.42 11.59
N GLY A 71 7.42 -22.15 11.35
CA GLY A 71 6.84 -21.68 10.09
C GLY A 71 5.78 -20.61 10.25
N GLY A 72 6.12 -19.41 10.71
CA GLY A 72 5.12 -18.34 10.82
C GLY A 72 5.61 -16.92 11.04
N ASN A 73 6.88 -16.70 11.40
CA ASN A 73 7.50 -15.38 11.36
C ASN A 73 8.13 -15.15 9.98
N LEU A 74 7.32 -15.17 8.91
CA LEU A 74 7.70 -14.40 7.72
C LEU A 74 8.11 -13.01 8.21
N GLY A 75 9.21 -12.45 7.67
CA GLY A 75 9.84 -11.18 8.05
C GLY A 75 8.96 -9.93 7.82
N LEU A 76 7.69 -10.01 8.21
CA LEU A 76 6.69 -8.97 8.18
C LEU A 76 7.11 -7.84 9.11
N SER A 77 7.10 -6.62 8.55
CA SER A 77 7.26 -5.39 9.31
C SER A 77 6.21 -5.28 10.41
N LYS A 78 6.48 -4.47 11.45
CA LYS A 78 5.51 -4.19 12.52
C LYS A 78 4.16 -3.72 11.94
N LEU A 79 4.21 -2.85 10.92
CA LEU A 79 3.03 -2.35 10.23
C LEU A 79 2.27 -3.42 9.45
N ALA A 80 2.97 -4.34 8.79
CA ALA A 80 2.32 -5.47 8.13
C ALA A 80 1.61 -6.38 9.14
N LYS A 81 2.24 -6.67 10.28
CA LYS A 81 1.62 -7.42 11.39
C LYS A 81 0.41 -6.68 11.98
N LEU A 82 0.48 -5.36 12.07
CA LEU A 82 -0.63 -4.53 12.52
C LEU A 82 -1.79 -4.56 11.52
N ALA A 83 -1.49 -4.49 10.22
CA ALA A 83 -2.47 -4.51 9.15
C ALA A 83 -3.22 -5.84 9.04
N THR A 84 -2.57 -6.96 9.37
CA THR A 84 -3.24 -8.27 9.42
C THR A 84 -4.09 -8.43 10.68
N LYS A 85 -3.64 -7.89 11.82
CA LYS A 85 -4.35 -7.98 13.10
C LYS A 85 -5.57 -7.06 13.17
N PHE A 86 -5.44 -5.85 12.64
CA PHE A 86 -6.50 -4.86 12.62
C PHE A 86 -7.00 -4.75 11.17
N GLY A 87 -8.16 -5.37 10.90
CA GLY A 87 -8.78 -5.46 9.57
C GLY A 87 -9.01 -4.09 8.90
N SER A 88 -9.58 -4.11 7.69
CA SER A 88 -9.76 -2.88 6.90
C SER A 88 -10.62 -1.83 7.63
N PRO A 89 -10.11 -0.61 7.89
CA PRO A 89 -10.87 0.56 8.33
C PRO A 89 -11.99 0.98 7.37
N ALA A 90 -12.15 0.32 6.20
CA ALA A 90 -13.38 0.46 5.42
C ALA A 90 -14.64 0.04 6.21
N GLU A 91 -14.49 -0.77 7.27
CA GLU A 91 -15.54 -1.07 8.24
C GLU A 91 -15.63 -0.06 9.39
N SER A 92 -14.68 0.87 9.53
CA SER A 92 -14.71 1.92 10.53
C SER A 92 -15.87 2.89 10.28
N LEU A 93 -16.81 2.92 11.21
CA LEU A 93 -17.92 3.88 11.22
C LEU A 93 -17.41 5.33 11.18
N THR A 94 -16.28 5.60 11.83
CA THR A 94 -15.65 6.92 11.86
C THR A 94 -15.14 7.32 10.48
N ASN A 95 -14.46 6.42 9.75
CA ASN A 95 -14.00 6.71 8.39
C ASN A 95 -15.18 6.99 7.44
N LYS A 96 -16.29 6.26 7.59
CA LYS A 96 -17.52 6.52 6.81
C LYS A 96 -18.09 7.90 7.12
N ALA A 97 -18.13 8.30 8.39
CA ALA A 97 -18.61 9.62 8.82
C ALA A 97 -17.72 10.75 8.27
N TRP A 98 -16.40 10.68 8.45
CA TRP A 98 -15.45 11.65 7.90
C TRP A 98 -15.55 11.74 6.38
N LEU A 99 -15.66 10.60 5.70
CA LEU A 99 -15.75 10.55 4.25
C LEU A 99 -17.09 11.13 3.76
N LYS A 100 -18.20 10.93 4.48
CA LYS A 100 -19.50 11.56 4.18
C LYS A 100 -19.41 13.09 4.31
N ALA A 101 -18.76 13.57 5.36
CA ALA A 101 -18.53 14.98 5.61
C ALA A 101 -17.39 15.59 4.76
N LYS A 102 -16.65 14.77 3.99
CA LYS A 102 -15.48 15.18 3.19
C LYS A 102 -14.42 15.89 4.04
N VAL A 103 -14.16 15.39 5.24
CA VAL A 103 -13.19 16.00 6.16
C VAL A 103 -11.79 15.91 5.53
N ASN A 104 -11.05 17.03 5.49
CA ASN A 104 -9.72 17.03 4.90
C ASN A 104 -8.79 16.04 5.67
N PRO A 105 -7.96 15.23 5.00
CA PRO A 105 -7.05 14.30 5.66
C PRO A 105 -6.09 14.93 6.67
N GLU A 106 -5.70 16.19 6.52
CA GLU A 106 -4.91 16.93 7.52
C GLU A 106 -5.69 17.11 8.83
N VAL A 107 -6.99 17.40 8.76
CA VAL A 107 -7.84 17.51 9.96
C VAL A 107 -7.96 16.15 10.64
N VAL A 108 -8.18 15.08 9.87
CA VAL A 108 -8.24 13.72 10.42
C VAL A 108 -6.89 13.28 11.02
N TYR A 109 -5.76 13.71 10.44
CA TYR A 109 -4.43 13.48 11.00
C TYR A 109 -4.32 14.07 12.41
N ALA A 110 -4.80 15.31 12.58
CA ALA A 110 -4.82 16.01 13.86
C ALA A 110 -5.79 15.35 14.85
N ASP A 111 -7.01 15.00 14.43
CA ASP A 111 -8.04 14.36 15.26
C ASP A 111 -7.60 12.98 15.80
N LEU A 112 -6.80 12.24 15.02
CA LEU A 112 -6.28 10.95 15.44
C LEU A 112 -5.09 11.05 16.39
N HIS A 113 -4.55 12.26 16.61
CA HIS A 113 -3.40 12.54 17.46
C HIS A 113 -2.21 11.62 17.15
N LEU A 114 -1.85 11.50 15.87
CA LEU A 114 -0.89 10.48 15.41
C LEU A 114 0.53 10.68 15.96
N GLY A 115 0.92 11.94 16.25
CA GLY A 115 2.13 12.26 17.00
C GLY A 115 3.40 11.69 16.39
N HIS A 116 4.24 11.11 17.27
CA HIS A 116 5.46 10.37 16.92
C HIS A 116 5.22 8.86 17.10
N LYS A 117 6.10 8.00 16.55
CA LYS A 117 5.98 6.52 16.55
C LYS A 117 4.84 5.95 15.70
N LEU A 118 4.79 6.36 14.44
CA LEU A 118 3.73 5.98 13.50
C LEU A 118 3.65 4.46 13.23
N GLU A 119 4.78 3.74 13.25
CA GLU A 119 4.82 2.29 13.01
C GLU A 119 4.11 1.45 14.08
N GLU A 120 3.92 2.01 15.28
CA GLU A 120 3.32 1.32 16.42
C GLU A 120 1.87 1.75 16.66
N ASN A 121 1.39 2.72 15.87
CA ASN A 121 0.08 3.32 16.06
C ASN A 121 -0.93 2.82 14.99
N PRO A 122 -1.92 1.97 15.34
CA PRO A 122 -2.90 1.47 14.37
C PRO A 122 -3.76 2.55 13.74
N LYS A 123 -3.89 3.70 14.39
CA LYS A 123 -4.57 4.87 13.82
C LYS A 123 -3.84 5.41 12.59
N PHE A 124 -2.53 5.18 12.47
CA PHE A 124 -1.78 5.62 11.29
C PHE A 124 -2.22 4.89 10.02
N LEU A 125 -2.41 3.56 10.09
CA LEU A 125 -2.96 2.78 8.99
C LEU A 125 -4.40 3.20 8.69
N GLN A 126 -5.20 3.49 9.73
CA GLN A 126 -6.54 4.05 9.55
C GLN A 126 -6.52 5.36 8.77
N TRP A 127 -5.61 6.26 9.11
CA TRP A 127 -5.45 7.55 8.46
C TRP A 127 -5.00 7.40 7.00
N LEU A 128 -3.99 6.57 6.70
CA LEU A 128 -3.56 6.35 5.32
C LEU A 128 -4.67 5.81 4.44
N ARG A 129 -5.42 4.81 4.94
CA ARG A 129 -6.56 4.22 4.22
C ARG A 129 -7.69 5.23 4.06
N TYR A 130 -7.94 6.07 5.06
CA TYR A 130 -8.86 7.20 4.95
C TYR A 130 -8.43 8.16 3.83
N THR A 131 -7.16 8.53 3.79
CA THR A 131 -6.60 9.43 2.77
C THR A 131 -6.76 8.88 1.36
N VAL A 132 -6.53 7.57 1.15
CA VAL A 132 -6.79 6.91 -0.13
C VAL A 132 -8.27 7.00 -0.51
N ALA A 133 -9.17 6.69 0.42
CA ALA A 133 -10.62 6.76 0.19
C ALA A 133 -11.09 8.20 -0.09
N TYR A 134 -10.52 9.18 0.61
CA TYR A 134 -10.79 10.60 0.41
C TYR A 134 -10.39 11.05 -1.00
N ARG A 135 -9.17 10.74 -1.44
CA ARG A 135 -8.69 11.04 -2.81
C ARG A 135 -9.61 10.42 -3.87
N ALA A 136 -9.97 9.15 -3.70
CA ALA A 136 -10.88 8.47 -4.62
C ALA A 136 -12.26 9.15 -4.68
N LYS A 137 -12.83 9.53 -3.53
CA LYS A 137 -14.12 10.21 -3.46
C LYS A 137 -14.11 11.61 -4.06
N MET A 138 -13.01 12.34 -3.91
CA MET A 138 -12.90 13.72 -4.41
C MET A 138 -12.56 13.76 -5.90
N GLY A 139 -12.14 12.64 -6.50
CA GLY A 139 -11.86 12.53 -7.94
C GLY A 139 -10.37 12.60 -8.28
N GLY A 140 -9.48 12.29 -7.34
CA GLY A 140 -8.06 12.11 -7.62
C GLY A 140 -7.12 12.59 -6.52
N SER A 141 -5.82 12.42 -6.75
CA SER A 141 -4.74 12.81 -5.83
C SER A 141 -4.58 14.32 -5.68
N ILE A 142 -5.09 15.13 -6.61
CA ILE A 142 -5.00 16.60 -6.56
C ILE A 142 -5.68 17.22 -5.32
N TRP A 143 -6.57 16.47 -4.68
CA TRP A 143 -7.30 16.92 -3.49
C TRP A 143 -6.55 16.70 -2.18
N PHE A 144 -5.48 15.89 -2.23
CA PHE A 144 -4.53 15.73 -1.14
C PHE A 144 -3.29 15.06 -1.71
N MET A 145 -2.27 15.82 -2.08
CA MET A 145 -1.09 15.38 -2.81
C MET A 145 -0.15 14.52 -1.94
N ASN A 146 0.82 13.85 -2.58
CA ASN A 146 1.80 13.04 -1.84
C ASN A 146 2.74 13.91 -1.01
N GLU A 147 3.03 15.12 -1.50
CA GLU A 147 3.81 16.16 -0.84
C GLU A 147 3.13 16.62 0.46
N GLU A 148 1.79 16.68 0.49
CA GLU A 148 1.02 17.01 1.69
C GLU A 148 1.08 15.88 2.73
N ILE A 149 0.94 14.62 2.30
CA ILE A 149 1.16 13.46 3.20
C ILE A 149 2.57 13.53 3.79
N TYR A 150 3.59 13.61 2.93
CA TYR A 150 4.98 13.64 3.35
C TYR A 150 5.27 14.81 4.29
N GLY A 151 4.79 16.01 3.96
CA GLY A 151 4.95 17.22 4.77
C GLY A 151 4.34 17.08 6.16
N LEU A 152 3.22 16.38 6.31
CA LEU A 152 2.65 16.09 7.64
C LEU A 152 3.55 15.15 8.46
N LEU A 153 4.09 14.10 7.84
CA LEU A 153 4.97 13.15 8.56
C LEU A 153 6.29 13.81 8.96
N ALA A 154 6.85 14.66 8.09
CA ALA A 154 8.10 15.39 8.33
C ALA A 154 8.01 16.39 9.49
N LYS A 155 6.81 16.78 9.93
CA LYS A 155 6.63 17.63 11.13
C LYS A 155 7.03 16.91 12.43
N THR A 156 6.94 15.58 12.48
CA THR A 156 7.10 14.82 13.74
C THR A 156 8.07 13.64 13.64
N THR A 157 8.56 13.35 12.43
CA THR A 157 9.33 12.12 12.14
C THR A 157 10.58 12.49 11.33
N SER A 158 11.72 11.86 11.65
CA SER A 158 12.97 12.14 10.94
C SER A 158 12.93 11.62 9.50
N GLU A 159 13.75 12.18 8.60
CA GLU A 159 13.83 11.72 7.20
C GLU A 159 14.15 10.22 7.07
N ALA A 160 15.07 9.73 7.91
CA ALA A 160 15.47 8.33 7.92
C ALA A 160 14.30 7.44 8.36
N ASP A 161 13.58 7.84 9.41
CA ASP A 161 12.43 7.09 9.90
C ASP A 161 11.27 7.11 8.90
N ILE A 162 11.05 8.22 8.17
CA ILE A 162 10.05 8.29 7.10
C ILE A 162 10.39 7.33 5.95
N ALA A 163 11.67 7.25 5.57
CA ALA A 163 12.10 6.35 4.51
C ALA A 163 11.88 4.88 4.89
N LEU A 164 12.23 4.52 6.12
CA LEU A 164 11.99 3.18 6.67
C LEU A 164 10.49 2.89 6.81
N LEU A 165 9.70 3.88 7.23
CA LEU A 165 8.25 3.78 7.35
C LEU A 165 7.59 3.46 6.00
N PHE A 166 7.97 4.17 4.93
CA PHE A 166 7.45 3.89 3.59
C PHE A 166 7.91 2.53 3.08
N GLN A 167 9.15 2.14 3.35
CA GLN A 167 9.65 0.80 3.01
C GLN A 167 8.84 -0.30 3.73
N SER A 168 8.57 -0.13 5.03
CA SER A 168 7.71 -1.02 5.82
C SER A 168 6.28 -1.12 5.26
N LEU A 169 5.71 0.01 4.81
CA LEU A 169 4.36 0.08 4.26
C LEU A 169 4.19 -0.65 2.92
N LYS A 170 5.28 -0.85 2.14
CA LYS A 170 5.21 -1.67 0.93
C LYS A 170 4.73 -3.10 1.21
N GLN A 171 4.96 -3.61 2.42
CA GLN A 171 4.50 -4.94 2.81
C GLN A 171 3.00 -5.00 3.14
N VAL A 172 2.31 -3.87 3.19
CA VAL A 172 0.86 -3.78 3.42
C VAL A 172 0.16 -3.75 2.05
N PRO A 173 -0.55 -4.84 1.63
CA PRO A 173 -0.98 -4.99 0.24
C PRO A 173 -1.85 -3.83 -0.29
N ASP A 174 -2.79 -3.34 0.51
CA ASP A 174 -3.70 -2.26 0.12
C ASP A 174 -3.06 -0.86 0.15
N LEU A 175 -1.89 -0.73 0.77
CA LEU A 175 -1.12 0.52 0.83
C LEU A 175 0.17 0.49 0.01
N ASN A 176 0.52 -0.64 -0.62
CA ASN A 176 1.77 -0.81 -1.37
C ASN A 176 1.96 0.27 -2.44
N ALA A 177 0.90 0.55 -3.22
CA ALA A 177 0.95 1.56 -4.27
C ALA A 177 1.17 2.98 -3.71
N LEU A 178 0.50 3.30 -2.60
CA LEU A 178 0.69 4.58 -1.92
C LEU A 178 2.12 4.70 -1.36
N ALA A 179 2.62 3.64 -0.71
CA ALA A 179 3.95 3.61 -0.13
C ALA A 179 5.05 3.86 -1.17
N LYS A 180 4.97 3.18 -2.32
CA LYS A 180 5.88 3.41 -3.45
C LYS A 180 5.82 4.86 -3.95
N ALA A 181 4.61 5.40 -4.11
CA ALA A 181 4.44 6.77 -4.58
C ALA A 181 5.00 7.82 -3.59
N LEU A 182 4.80 7.60 -2.29
CA LEU A 182 5.34 8.46 -1.24
C LEU A 182 6.87 8.41 -1.16
N GLN A 183 7.45 7.21 -1.31
CA GLN A 183 8.90 7.05 -1.31
C GLN A 183 9.55 7.69 -2.54
N ILE A 184 8.91 7.60 -3.72
CA ILE A 184 9.33 8.35 -4.90
C ILE A 184 9.26 9.87 -4.64
N THR A 185 8.20 10.37 -4.00
CA THR A 185 8.10 11.79 -3.62
C THR A 185 9.25 12.19 -2.69
N GLN A 186 9.58 11.38 -1.68
CA GLN A 186 10.72 11.62 -0.81
C GLN A 186 12.05 11.65 -1.59
N PHE A 187 12.31 10.67 -2.46
CA PHE A 187 13.53 10.63 -3.26
C PHE A 187 13.66 11.82 -4.20
N LYS A 188 12.57 12.25 -4.85
CA LYS A 188 12.57 13.46 -5.69
C LYS A 188 12.94 14.69 -4.89
N LYS A 189 12.44 14.82 -3.66
CA LYS A 189 12.82 15.91 -2.76
C LYS A 189 14.31 15.84 -2.42
N TRP A 190 14.82 14.69 -2.02
CA TRP A 190 16.25 14.54 -1.73
C TRP A 190 17.14 14.90 -2.94
N ILE A 191 16.75 14.48 -4.15
CA ILE A 191 17.47 14.85 -5.39
C ILE A 191 17.41 16.36 -5.63
N ALA A 192 16.24 16.99 -5.45
CA ALA A 192 16.09 18.44 -5.58
C ALA A 192 16.92 19.23 -4.55
N ASP A 193 17.07 18.68 -3.35
CA ASP A 193 17.92 19.22 -2.28
C ASP A 193 19.42 18.92 -2.51
N GLY A 194 19.77 18.24 -3.61
CA GLY A 194 21.16 17.95 -3.99
C GLY A 194 21.79 16.75 -3.28
N ALA A 195 20.99 15.90 -2.63
CA ALA A 195 21.50 14.73 -1.92
C ALA A 195 22.15 13.72 -2.87
N ARG A 196 23.31 13.20 -2.48
CA ARG A 196 24.01 12.11 -3.17
C ARG A 196 23.83 10.80 -2.41
N ARG A 197 24.24 9.70 -3.05
CA ARG A 197 24.19 8.36 -2.44
C ARG A 197 24.87 8.33 -1.08
N GLU A 198 26.04 8.96 -0.94
CA GLU A 198 26.81 8.99 0.31
C GLU A 198 26.07 9.72 1.43
N ASP A 199 25.30 10.75 1.09
CA ASP A 199 24.50 11.51 2.05
C ASP A 199 23.35 10.65 2.57
N ILE A 200 22.70 9.87 1.69
CA ILE A 200 21.63 8.94 2.07
C ILE A 200 22.17 7.77 2.91
N VAL A 201 23.37 7.25 2.59
CA VAL A 201 24.04 6.23 3.41
C VAL A 201 24.23 6.72 4.85
N LYS A 202 24.73 7.95 5.01
CA LYS A 202 24.91 8.58 6.32
C LYS A 202 23.57 8.82 7.01
N LEU A 203 22.59 9.36 6.29
CA LEU A 203 21.25 9.67 6.81
C LEU A 203 20.55 8.42 7.34
N LEU A 204 20.64 7.30 6.63
CA LEU A 204 20.05 6.03 7.06
C LEU A 204 20.88 5.32 8.15
N GLY A 205 22.09 5.81 8.47
CA GLY A 205 23.03 5.09 9.33
C GLY A 205 23.35 3.71 8.78
N ALA A 206 23.48 3.60 7.45
CA ALA A 206 23.83 2.36 6.77
C ALA A 206 25.35 2.16 6.78
N THR A 207 25.81 0.95 7.09
CA THR A 207 27.21 0.56 6.91
C THR A 207 27.42 -0.01 5.51
N HIS A 208 28.65 0.02 4.99
CA HIS A 208 28.96 -0.49 3.64
C HIS A 208 28.66 -2.00 3.45
N SER A 209 28.46 -2.77 4.53
CA SER A 209 28.22 -4.21 4.51
C SER A 209 26.79 -4.61 4.92
N LEU A 210 25.76 -3.91 4.42
CA LEU A 210 24.38 -4.34 4.67
C LEU A 210 24.01 -5.55 3.82
N PRO A 211 23.26 -6.53 4.38
CA PRO A 211 22.62 -7.56 3.58
C PRO A 211 21.69 -6.93 2.53
N THR A 212 21.57 -7.55 1.36
CA THR A 212 20.62 -7.13 0.30
C THR A 212 19.16 -7.14 0.78
N SER A 213 18.85 -7.89 1.84
CA SER A 213 17.52 -7.93 2.46
C SER A 213 17.27 -6.84 3.51
N ASP A 214 18.24 -5.97 3.81
CA ASP A 214 18.04 -4.86 4.74
C ASP A 214 17.19 -3.75 4.08
N PRO A 215 16.13 -3.25 4.75
CA PRO A 215 15.31 -2.16 4.21
C PRO A 215 16.11 -0.94 3.75
N LYS A 216 17.22 -0.62 4.42
CA LYS A 216 18.11 0.51 4.06
C LYS A 216 18.85 0.24 2.75
N SER A 217 19.25 -1.01 2.48
CA SER A 217 19.85 -1.41 1.22
C SER A 217 18.88 -1.19 0.07
N GLU A 218 17.63 -1.65 0.23
CA GLU A 218 16.60 -1.50 -0.80
C GLU A 218 16.28 -0.02 -1.07
N ILE A 219 16.19 0.80 -0.02
CA ILE A 219 16.04 2.27 -0.14
C ILE A 219 17.19 2.87 -0.96
N LEU A 220 18.44 2.50 -0.65
CA LEU A 220 19.62 3.02 -1.35
C LEU A 220 19.66 2.63 -2.82
N ASP A 221 19.27 1.39 -3.13
CA ASP A 221 19.26 0.89 -4.50
C ASP A 221 18.17 1.59 -5.32
N GLU A 222 16.95 1.73 -4.79
CA GLU A 222 15.87 2.45 -5.46
C GLU A 222 16.19 3.94 -5.66
N PHE A 223 16.79 4.59 -4.66
CA PHE A 223 17.25 5.97 -4.76
C PHE A 223 18.31 6.13 -5.85
N THR A 224 19.31 5.24 -5.88
CA THR A 224 20.38 5.26 -6.89
C THR A 224 19.82 5.05 -8.29
N LEU A 225 18.88 4.11 -8.45
CA LEU A 225 18.20 3.86 -9.72
C LEU A 225 17.45 5.09 -10.21
N LEU A 226 16.75 5.80 -9.31
CA LEU A 226 16.05 7.03 -9.64
C LEU A 226 17.02 8.12 -10.08
N LEU A 227 18.14 8.29 -9.36
CA LEU A 227 19.18 9.28 -9.67
C LEU A 227 19.79 9.04 -11.06
N VAL A 228 20.15 7.79 -11.38
CA VAL A 228 20.65 7.41 -12.71
C VAL A 228 19.61 7.67 -13.80
N GLY A 229 18.35 7.26 -13.56
CA GLY A 229 17.25 7.48 -14.50
C GLY A 229 16.89 8.96 -14.72
N THR A 230 17.17 9.84 -13.75
CA THR A 230 17.09 11.30 -13.93
C THR A 230 18.28 11.86 -14.70
N SER A 231 19.48 11.30 -14.52
CA SER A 231 20.69 11.72 -15.22
C SER A 231 20.63 11.41 -16.73
N ILE A 232 20.03 10.28 -17.12
CA ILE A 232 19.91 9.88 -18.54
C ILE A 232 18.91 10.78 -19.29
N ARG A 233 17.85 11.26 -18.63
CA ARG A 233 16.81 12.09 -19.24
C ARG A 233 17.20 13.56 -19.42
N ASN A 234 18.27 14.00 -18.77
CA ASN A 234 18.75 15.39 -18.81
C ASN A 234 20.04 15.54 -19.64
N ILE A 235 20.33 14.60 -20.55
CA ILE A 235 21.42 14.75 -21.53
C ILE A 235 20.90 15.67 -22.65
N PRO A 236 21.54 16.83 -22.90
CA PRO A 236 21.11 17.81 -23.89
C PRO A 236 21.24 17.30 -25.34
#